data_AF-A0A356U976-F1
#
_entry.id   AF-A0A356U976-F1
#
_cell.length_a   1.000
_cell.length_b   1.000
_cell.length_c   1.000
_cell.angle_alpha   90.00
_cell.angle_beta   90.00
_cell.angle_gamma   90.00
#
_symmetry.space_group_name_H-M   'P 1'
#
loop_
_entity.id
_entity.type
_entity.pdbx_description
1 polymer ?
#
loop_
_entity_poly.entity_id
_entity_poly.type
_entity_poly.pdbx_seq_one_letter_code
_entity_poly.pdbx_strand_id
1 'polypeptide(L)'
;DTAAAVGLAAEHIAHRDPQGVMVVLPADHYVADVEEFRRVLKAGMEVAREGEWVLTIGIRPSRPETGYGYIQQGEQWEERYGTAVFKAVAFHEKPDLNRALKYLESGNYLWNSGMFI
;
A
#
# COMPACT_ATOMS: atom_id res chain seq x y z
N ASP A 1 -16.79 -3.22 0.70
CA ASP A 1 -16.78 -1.76 0.88
C ASP A 1 -15.91 -1.45 2.10
N THR A 2 -15.10 -0.41 2.04
CA THR A 2 -14.09 -0.05 3.05
C THR A 2 -14.03 1.45 3.29
N ALA A 3 -14.47 2.28 2.34
CA ALA A 3 -14.31 3.73 2.39
C ALA A 3 -15.05 4.36 3.58
N ALA A 4 -16.28 3.92 3.87
CA ALA A 4 -17.06 4.47 4.98
C ALA A 4 -16.40 4.21 6.35
N ALA A 5 -15.82 3.02 6.54
CA ALA A 5 -15.11 2.67 7.78
C ALA A 5 -13.83 3.50 7.94
N VAL A 6 -13.06 3.67 6.86
CA VAL A 6 -11.85 4.50 6.85
C VAL A 6 -12.20 5.97 7.11
N GLY A 7 -13.25 6.50 6.48
CA GLY A 7 -13.69 7.88 6.69
C GLY A 7 -14.10 8.17 8.14
N LEU A 8 -14.87 7.26 8.76
CA LEU A 8 -15.24 7.38 10.17
C LEU A 8 -14.02 7.35 11.10
N ALA A 9 -13.06 6.45 10.82
CA ALA A 9 -11.83 6.35 11.61
C ALA A 9 -10.96 7.60 11.46
N ALA A 10 -10.80 8.11 10.23
CA ALA A 10 -10.07 9.34 9.95
C ALA A 10 -10.66 10.53 10.70
N GLU A 11 -11.99 10.70 10.67
CA GLU A 11 -12.69 11.76 11.41
C GLU A 11 -12.49 11.64 12.93
N HIS A 12 -12.55 10.40 13.45
CA HIS A 12 -12.33 10.17 14.88
C HIS A 12 -10.89 10.47 15.32
N ILE A 13 -9.90 10.10 14.49
CA ILE A 13 -8.49 10.36 14.75
C ILE A 13 -8.22 11.86 14.64
N ALA A 14 -8.71 12.54 13.60
CA ALA A 14 -8.51 13.97 13.39
C ALA A 14 -8.99 14.83 14.58
N HIS A 15 -10.09 14.43 15.24
CA HIS A 15 -10.56 15.10 16.46
C HIS A 15 -9.64 14.92 17.68
N ARG A 16 -8.85 13.84 17.72
CA ARG A 16 -7.96 13.51 18.85
C ARG A 16 -6.53 13.97 18.61
N ASP A 17 -6.05 13.79 17.39
CA ASP A 17 -4.72 14.14 16.93
C ASP A 17 -4.81 14.53 15.44
N PRO A 18 -4.97 15.84 15.15
CA PRO A 18 -5.05 16.34 13.77
C PRO A 18 -3.80 16.07 12.93
N GLN A 19 -2.67 15.74 13.55
CA GLN A 19 -1.41 15.41 12.87
C GLN A 19 -1.08 13.91 13.00
N GLY A 20 -2.02 13.11 13.50
CA GLY A 20 -1.84 11.68 13.72
C GLY A 20 -1.75 10.93 12.39
N VAL A 21 -0.77 10.02 12.30
CA VAL A 21 -0.68 9.07 11.18
C VAL A 21 -1.63 7.91 11.44
N MET A 22 -2.49 7.61 10.48
CA MET A 22 -3.45 6.50 10.54
C MET A 22 -2.98 5.34 9.68
N VAL A 23 -2.91 4.13 10.23
CA VAL A 23 -2.67 2.91 9.44
C VAL A 23 -3.97 2.13 9.30
N VAL A 24 -4.34 1.80 8.06
CA VAL A 24 -5.52 0.98 7.72
C VAL A 24 -5.07 -0.43 7.38
N LEU A 25 -5.50 -1.41 8.16
CA LEU A 25 -5.13 -2.83 8.02
C LEU A 25 -6.39 -3.71 7.88
N PRO A 26 -6.48 -4.54 6.82
CA PRO A 26 -7.46 -5.62 6.77
C PRO A 26 -7.20 -6.66 7.86
N ALA A 27 -8.26 -7.10 8.55
CA ALA A 27 -8.14 -8.03 9.69
C ALA A 27 -7.99 -9.50 9.27
N ASP A 28 -8.18 -9.79 7.99
CA ASP A 28 -8.28 -11.13 7.39
C ASP A 28 -7.07 -11.49 6.51
N HIS A 29 -6.00 -10.68 6.55
CA HIS A 29 -4.75 -10.99 5.85
C HIS A 29 -3.80 -11.85 6.70
N TYR A 30 -3.11 -12.78 6.03
CA TYR A 30 -2.02 -13.54 6.63
C TYR A 30 -0.67 -12.88 6.33
N VAL A 31 0.08 -12.56 7.37
CA VAL A 31 1.43 -11.98 7.30
C VAL A 31 2.39 -12.94 8.00
N ALA A 32 3.23 -13.62 7.21
CA ALA A 32 4.17 -14.61 7.75
C ALA A 32 5.37 -13.97 8.46
N ASP A 33 5.93 -12.91 7.86
CA ASP A 33 7.10 -12.19 8.39
C ASP A 33 6.65 -10.91 9.10
N VAL A 34 6.41 -11.03 10.40
CA VAL A 34 5.88 -9.94 11.23
C VAL A 34 6.92 -8.83 11.44
N GLU A 35 8.20 -9.19 11.53
CA GLU A 35 9.27 -8.22 11.77
C GLU A 35 9.53 -7.37 10.53
N GLU A 36 9.56 -7.98 9.36
CA GLU A 36 9.61 -7.26 8.09
C GLU A 36 8.39 -6.35 7.90
N PHE A 37 7.20 -6.86 8.21
CA PHE A 37 5.97 -6.06 8.12
C PHE A 37 6.01 -4.84 9.03
N ARG A 38 6.45 -4.99 10.28
CA ARG A 38 6.64 -3.87 11.22
C ARG A 38 7.65 -2.85 10.70
N ARG A 39 8.74 -3.31 10.09
CA ARG A 39 9.76 -2.44 9.50
C ARG A 39 9.19 -1.60 8.35
N VAL A 40 8.42 -2.23 7.46
CA VAL A 40 7.72 -1.54 6.36
C VAL A 40 6.71 -0.51 6.89
N LEU A 41 5.90 -0.88 7.88
CA LEU A 41 4.96 0.06 8.51
C LEU A 41 5.69 1.24 9.13
N LYS A 42 6.79 1.01 9.85
CA LYS A 42 7.59 2.07 10.45
C LYS A 42 8.15 3.03 9.40
N ALA A 43 8.68 2.50 8.29
CA ALA A 43 9.16 3.31 7.18
C ALA A 43 8.05 4.17 6.58
N GLY A 44 6.88 3.58 6.29
CA GLY A 44 5.75 4.31 5.74
C GLY A 44 5.22 5.39 6.68
N MET A 45 5.14 5.11 7.98
CA MET A 45 4.69 6.09 8.97
C MET A 45 5.64 7.29 9.10
N GLU A 46 6.96 7.10 9.03
CA GLU A 46 7.88 8.26 9.05
C GLU A 46 7.72 9.11 7.79
N VAL A 47 7.56 8.49 6.61
CA VAL A 47 7.31 9.25 5.38
C VAL A 47 5.98 10.00 5.44
N ALA A 48 4.93 9.39 5.98
CA ALA A 48 3.62 10.02 6.15
C ALA A 48 3.66 11.25 7.09
N ARG A 49 4.59 11.29 8.06
CA ARG A 49 4.74 12.46 8.95
C ARG A 49 5.37 13.67 8.27
N GLU A 50 6.13 13.46 7.20
CA GLU A 50 6.92 14.50 6.55
C GLU A 50 6.13 15.28 5.49
N GLY A 51 4.89 14.87 5.16
CA GLY A 51 4.02 15.62 4.25
C GLY A 51 2.64 14.99 4.03
N GLU A 52 1.89 15.55 3.09
CA GLU A 52 0.50 15.14 2.80
C GLU A 52 0.49 14.01 1.77
N TRP A 53 0.82 12.80 2.21
CA TRP A 53 0.94 11.62 1.35
C TRP A 53 -0.03 10.53 1.80
N VAL A 54 -0.57 9.77 0.83
CA VAL A 54 -1.23 8.50 1.09
C VAL A 54 -0.31 7.40 0.59
N LEU A 55 0.11 6.52 1.48
CA LEU A 55 0.97 5.40 1.12
C LEU A 55 0.15 4.12 1.04
N THR A 56 0.68 3.17 0.27
CA THR A 56 0.18 1.79 0.23
C THR A 56 1.36 0.84 0.24
N ILE A 57 1.10 -0.41 0.62
CA ILE A 57 2.11 -1.46 0.62
C ILE A 57 1.92 -2.33 -0.62
N GLY A 58 2.91 -2.32 -1.50
CA GLY A 58 2.93 -3.16 -2.70
C GLY A 58 3.57 -4.52 -2.44
N ILE A 59 2.96 -5.59 -2.92
CA ILE A 59 3.49 -6.95 -2.82
C ILE A 59 3.97 -7.41 -4.20
N ARG A 60 5.17 -7.98 -4.29
CA ARG A 60 5.68 -8.49 -5.56
C ARG A 60 4.78 -9.63 -6.08
N PRO A 61 4.18 -9.52 -7.27
CA PRO A 61 3.31 -10.56 -7.80
C PRO A 61 4.10 -11.83 -8.08
N SER A 62 3.54 -12.98 -7.68
CA SER A 62 4.10 -14.29 -8.01
C SER A 62 3.31 -15.04 -9.09
N ARG A 63 2.14 -14.51 -9.48
CA ARG A 63 1.22 -15.07 -10.48
C ARG A 63 0.34 -13.96 -11.07
N PRO A 64 -0.34 -14.18 -12.22
CA PRO A 64 -1.28 -13.22 -12.79
C PRO A 64 -2.65 -13.31 -12.08
N GLU A 65 -2.72 -12.84 -10.84
CA GLU A 65 -3.97 -12.84 -10.05
C GLU A 65 -4.96 -11.80 -10.58
N THR A 66 -6.20 -12.17 -10.84
CA THR A 66 -7.23 -11.25 -11.36
C THR A 66 -8.13 -10.70 -10.25
N GLY A 67 -8.09 -11.31 -9.05
CA GLY A 67 -8.85 -10.85 -7.89
C GLY A 67 -8.24 -9.65 -7.15
N TYR A 68 -6.99 -9.27 -7.45
CA TYR A 68 -6.27 -8.20 -6.77
C TYR A 68 -6.21 -6.91 -7.58
N GLY A 69 -6.03 -5.80 -6.88
CA GLY A 69 -5.57 -4.55 -7.48
C GLY A 69 -4.08 -4.63 -7.80
N TYR A 70 -3.65 -3.89 -8.81
CA TYR A 70 -2.26 -3.71 -9.20
C TYR A 70 -1.87 -2.23 -9.11
N ILE A 71 -0.64 -1.99 -8.67
CA ILE A 71 -0.02 -0.67 -8.53
C ILE A 71 1.14 -0.63 -9.52
N GLN A 72 1.10 0.32 -10.45
CA GLN A 72 2.25 0.60 -11.30
C GLN A 72 3.31 1.34 -10.49
N GLN A 73 4.45 0.69 -10.25
CA GLN A 73 5.58 1.26 -9.55
C GLN A 73 6.31 2.24 -10.48
N GLY A 74 6.51 3.47 -10.00
CA GLY A 74 7.31 4.49 -10.65
C GLY A 74 8.74 4.55 -10.14
N GLU A 75 9.32 5.74 -10.21
CA GLU A 75 10.66 6.01 -9.69
C GLU A 75 10.74 5.83 -8.17
N GLN A 76 11.90 5.36 -7.71
CA GLN A 76 12.22 5.39 -6.29
C GLN A 76 12.31 6.85 -5.87
N TRP A 77 11.55 7.19 -4.84
CA TRP A 77 11.53 8.53 -4.28
C TRP A 77 12.50 8.63 -3.10
N GLU A 78 12.47 7.65 -2.19
CA GLU A 78 13.29 7.68 -0.99
C GLU A 78 13.52 6.28 -0.39
N GLU A 79 14.30 6.19 0.68
CA GLU A 79 14.50 5.00 1.49
C GLU A 79 14.46 5.36 2.99
N ARG A 80 13.76 4.54 3.78
CA ARG A 80 13.67 4.68 5.24
C ARG A 80 13.79 3.30 5.87
N TYR A 81 14.65 3.14 6.88
CA TYR A 81 14.90 1.86 7.56
C TYR A 81 15.20 0.68 6.64
N GLY A 82 15.86 0.92 5.50
CA GLY A 82 16.13 -0.10 4.47
C GLY A 82 14.90 -0.50 3.64
N THR A 83 13.81 0.27 3.69
CA THR A 83 12.61 0.07 2.87
C THR A 83 12.55 1.21 1.85
N ALA A 84 12.60 0.85 0.57
CA ALA A 84 12.46 1.81 -0.53
C ALA A 84 11.00 2.25 -0.68
N VAL A 85 10.79 3.53 -0.91
CA VAL A 85 9.49 4.15 -1.18
C VAL A 85 9.48 4.64 -2.62
N PHE A 86 8.43 4.28 -3.35
CA PHE A 86 8.30 4.56 -4.77
C PHE A 86 7.06 5.41 -5.03
N LYS A 87 7.09 6.23 -6.08
CA LYS A 87 5.89 6.90 -6.56
C LYS A 87 4.95 5.88 -7.20
N ALA A 88 3.68 5.89 -6.83
CA ALA A 88 2.65 5.13 -7.53
C ALA A 88 2.22 5.89 -8.79
N VAL A 89 2.36 5.25 -9.96
CA VAL A 89 2.01 5.88 -11.25
C VAL A 89 0.53 5.67 -11.58
N ALA A 90 0.01 4.48 -11.30
CA ALA A 90 -1.38 4.12 -11.60
C ALA A 90 -1.86 2.98 -10.69
N PHE A 91 -3.18 2.94 -10.47
CA PHE A 91 -3.87 1.84 -9.82
C PHE A 91 -4.82 1.18 -10.81
N HIS A 92 -4.80 -0.14 -10.88
CA HIS A 92 -5.68 -0.94 -11.71
C HIS A 92 -6.37 -1.99 -10.86
N GLU A 93 -7.69 -1.88 -10.72
CA GLU A 93 -8.45 -2.82 -9.92
C GLU A 93 -8.88 -4.03 -10.76
N LYS A 94 -8.54 -5.24 -10.29
CA LYS A 94 -9.04 -6.52 -10.80
C LYS A 94 -8.96 -6.65 -12.33
N PRO A 95 -7.74 -6.61 -12.90
CA PRO A 95 -7.55 -6.73 -14.33
C PRO A 95 -8.03 -8.10 -14.85
N ASP A 96 -8.35 -8.16 -16.14
CA ASP A 96 -8.47 -9.45 -16.83
C ASP A 96 -7.12 -10.20 -16.85
N LEU A 97 -7.18 -11.51 -17.14
CA LEU A 97 -6.00 -12.38 -17.12
C LEU A 97 -4.89 -11.90 -18.08
N ASN A 98 -5.26 -11.39 -19.27
CA ASN A 98 -4.29 -10.93 -20.25
C ASN A 98 -3.52 -9.69 -19.76
N ARG A 99 -4.21 -8.79 -19.06
CA ARG A 99 -3.58 -7.62 -18.41
C ARG A 99 -2.73 -8.05 -17.21
N ALA A 100 -3.22 -8.95 -16.37
CA ALA A 100 -2.46 -9.45 -15.22
C ALA A 100 -1.15 -10.14 -15.65
N LEU A 101 -1.17 -10.89 -16.76
CA LEU A 101 0.02 -11.46 -17.38
C LEU A 101 1.01 -10.37 -17.82
N LYS A 102 0.54 -9.34 -18.52
CA LYS A 102 1.38 -8.22 -18.95
C LYS A 102 2.01 -7.48 -17.76
N TYR A 103 1.25 -7.29 -16.67
CA TYR A 103 1.76 -6.65 -15.45
C TYR A 103 2.84 -7.49 -14.76
N LEU A 104 2.69 -8.81 -14.77
CA LEU A 104 3.70 -9.72 -14.25
C LEU A 104 4.96 -9.71 -15.12
N GLU A 105 4.80 -9.75 -16.45
CA GLU A 105 5.90 -9.75 -17.42
C GLU A 105 6.69 -8.44 -17.41
N SER A 106 6.02 -7.29 -17.22
CA SER A 106 6.72 -6.00 -17.20
C SER A 106 7.57 -5.77 -15.94
N GLY A 107 7.29 -6.50 -14.85
CA GLY A 107 8.06 -6.46 -13.61
C GLY A 107 7.97 -5.16 -12.81
N ASN A 108 7.23 -4.17 -13.30
CA ASN A 108 7.04 -2.85 -12.68
C ASN A 108 5.65 -2.69 -12.05
N TYR A 109 4.89 -3.77 -11.87
CA TYR A 109 3.64 -3.74 -11.12
C TYR A 109 3.73 -4.56 -9.83
N LEU A 110 3.08 -4.05 -8.79
CA LEU A 110 2.91 -4.70 -7.49
C LEU A 110 1.44 -5.01 -7.25
N TRP A 111 1.12 -6.04 -6.49
CA TRP A 111 -0.22 -6.22 -5.96
C TRP A 111 -0.51 -5.16 -4.89
N ASN A 112 -1.70 -4.57 -4.94
CA ASN A 112 -2.24 -3.74 -3.88
C ASN A 112 -2.59 -4.64 -2.68
N SER A 113 -1.93 -4.41 -1.55
CA SER A 113 -2.21 -5.15 -0.32
C SER A 113 -3.51 -4.74 0.38
N GLY A 114 -4.20 -3.69 -0.07
CA GLY A 114 -5.37 -3.15 0.61
C GLY A 114 -5.05 -2.44 1.94
N MET A 115 -3.77 -2.28 2.26
CA MET A 115 -3.29 -1.51 3.40
C MET A 115 -2.90 -0.10 2.98
N PHE A 116 -3.19 0.87 3.84
CA PHE A 116 -2.91 2.28 3.63
C PHE A 116 -2.30 2.91 4.88
N ILE A 117 -1.46 3.92 4.68
CA ILE A 117 -0.83 4.74 5.73
C ILE A 117 -1.03 6.21 5.36
#